data_AF-A0A7C4ZG00-F1
#
_entry.id   AF-A0A7C4ZG00-F1
#
_cell.length_a   1.000
_cell.length_b   1.000
_cell.length_c   1.000
_cell.angle_alpha   90.00
_cell.angle_beta   90.00
_cell.angle_gamma   90.00
#
_symmetry.space_group_name_H-M   'P 1'
#
loop_
_entity.id
_entity.type
_entity.pdbx_description
1 polymer ?
#
loop_
_entity_poly.entity_id
_entity_poly.type
_entity_poly.pdbx_seq_one_letter_code
_entity_poly.pdbx_strand_id
1 'polypeptide(L)'
;MEEARQHSALEELRAGNARFLASEPDLPEAHRPQVAVLTCADARLDPYRIFDAKPGQLFIVRNAGNIADELAMASLRFARSLGVEEVVVLGHSDCGAVQAALNGVDGFDPITTPIQTHLSGTSQDLTEAAAAHAQATAGRLRERLGVPVQAAFYRVEEGSVQWLD
;
A
#
# COMPACT_ATOMS: atom_id res chain seq x y z
N MET A 1 -13.32 -39.95 19.01
CA MET A 1 -13.88 -38.66 18.57
C MET A 1 -12.81 -38.07 17.69
N GLU A 2 -13.05 -38.11 16.38
CA GLU A 2 -12.08 -37.81 15.33
C GLU A 2 -11.69 -36.32 15.38
N GLU A 3 -10.39 -36.05 15.53
CA GLU A 3 -9.82 -34.71 15.46
C GLU A 3 -10.11 -34.13 14.07
N ALA A 4 -10.87 -33.02 14.04
CA ALA A 4 -11.05 -32.23 12.85
C ALA A 4 -9.68 -31.76 12.35
N ARG A 5 -9.18 -32.42 11.31
CA ARG A 5 -7.96 -32.02 10.60
C ARG A 5 -8.18 -30.60 10.06
N GLN A 6 -7.63 -29.61 10.75
CA GLN A 6 -7.68 -28.20 10.36
C GLN A 6 -7.11 -28.07 8.94
N HIS A 7 -7.92 -27.59 8.00
CA HIS A 7 -7.44 -27.19 6.67
C HIS A 7 -6.40 -26.08 6.85
N SER A 8 -5.26 -26.20 6.18
CA SER A 8 -4.23 -25.15 6.21
C SER A 8 -4.64 -23.97 5.33
N ALA A 9 -4.37 -22.73 5.76
CA ALA A 9 -4.56 -21.53 4.93
C ALA A 9 -3.87 -21.64 3.56
N LEU A 10 -2.74 -22.37 3.47
CA LEU A 10 -2.07 -22.63 2.20
C LEU A 10 -2.87 -23.56 1.28
N GLU A 11 -3.62 -24.51 1.83
CA GLU A 11 -4.52 -25.36 1.06
C GLU A 11 -5.69 -24.56 0.51
N GLU A 12 -6.23 -23.62 1.30
CA GLU A 12 -7.27 -22.70 0.85
C GLU A 12 -6.80 -21.79 -0.29
N LEU A 13 -5.55 -21.30 -0.25
CA LEU A 13 -4.95 -20.54 -1.34
C LEU A 13 -4.80 -21.38 -2.62
N ARG A 14 -4.35 -22.63 -2.51
CA ARG A 14 -4.27 -23.55 -3.65
C ARG A 14 -5.65 -23.83 -4.25
N ALA A 15 -6.64 -24.10 -3.40
CA ALA A 15 -8.02 -24.31 -3.84
C ALA A 15 -8.61 -23.02 -4.45
N GLY A 16 -8.28 -21.85 -3.92
CA GLY A 16 -8.65 -20.54 -4.45
C GLY A 16 -8.10 -20.32 -5.85
N ASN A 17 -6.82 -20.61 -6.09
CA ASN A 17 -6.23 -20.50 -7.42
C ASN A 17 -6.86 -21.50 -8.41
N ALA A 18 -7.17 -22.73 -7.98
CA ALA A 18 -7.88 -23.68 -8.82
C ALA A 18 -9.26 -23.15 -9.25
N ARG A 19 -10.01 -22.52 -8.35
CA ARG A 19 -11.28 -21.85 -8.69
C ARG A 19 -11.08 -20.66 -9.64
N PHE A 20 -10.04 -19.85 -9.43
CA PHE A 20 -9.70 -18.73 -10.31
C PHE A 20 -9.39 -19.19 -11.73
N LEU A 21 -8.65 -20.28 -11.92
CA LEU A 21 -8.38 -20.84 -13.25
C LEU A 21 -9.65 -21.41 -13.90
N ALA A 22 -10.50 -22.08 -13.11
CA ALA A 22 -11.76 -22.64 -13.59
C ALA A 22 -12.79 -21.57 -14.01
N SER A 23 -12.64 -20.31 -13.56
CA SER A 23 -13.48 -19.20 -14.02
C SER A 23 -13.02 -18.57 -15.35
N GLU A 24 -12.00 -19.13 -16.01
CA GLU A 24 -11.41 -18.59 -17.25
C GLU A 24 -11.08 -17.10 -17.12
N PRO A 25 -10.15 -16.74 -16.21
CA PRO A 25 -9.94 -15.36 -15.82
C PRO A 25 -9.37 -14.56 -16.99
N ASP A 26 -9.81 -13.30 -17.10
CA ASP A 26 -9.23 -12.34 -18.02
C ASP A 26 -7.82 -11.97 -17.52
N LEU A 27 -6.80 -12.56 -18.15
CA LEU A 27 -5.40 -12.35 -17.79
C LEU A 27 -4.82 -11.17 -18.59
N PRO A 28 -4.07 -10.27 -17.94
CA PRO A 28 -3.50 -9.12 -18.64
C PRO A 28 -2.45 -9.57 -19.67
N GLU A 29 -2.64 -9.17 -20.93
CA GLU A 29 -1.71 -9.50 -22.03
C GLU A 29 -0.45 -8.60 -22.04
N ALA A 30 -0.49 -7.45 -21.37
CA ALA A 30 0.60 -6.49 -21.36
C ALA A 30 0.83 -5.87 -19.97
N HIS A 31 2.10 -5.74 -19.59
CA HIS A 31 2.51 -4.98 -18.43
C HIS A 31 2.76 -3.52 -18.84
N ARG A 32 1.70 -2.69 -18.80
CA ARG A 32 1.73 -1.26 -19.16
C ARG A 32 0.94 -0.42 -18.14
N PRO A 33 1.47 -0.29 -16.91
CA PRO A 33 0.81 0.46 -15.86
C PRO A 33 0.74 1.95 -16.22
N GLN A 34 -0.38 2.57 -15.88
CA GLN A 34 -0.63 4.00 -16.09
C GLN A 34 -0.23 4.81 -14.86
N VAL A 35 -0.48 4.24 -13.67
CA VAL A 35 -0.26 4.88 -12.37
C VAL A 35 0.51 3.92 -11.45
N ALA A 36 1.45 4.43 -10.66
CA ALA A 36 2.06 3.67 -9.58
C ALA A 36 1.39 3.98 -8.25
N VAL A 37 1.17 2.97 -7.41
CA VAL A 37 0.59 3.12 -6.07
C VAL A 37 1.57 2.60 -5.03
N LEU A 38 2.10 3.48 -4.18
CA LEU A 38 2.80 3.11 -2.95
C LEU A 38 1.79 3.00 -1.82
N THR A 39 1.63 1.80 -1.24
CA THR A 39 0.63 1.56 -0.19
C THR A 39 1.12 0.61 0.91
N CYS A 40 0.32 0.45 1.94
CA CYS A 40 0.62 -0.41 3.07
C CYS A 40 0.55 -1.91 2.70
N ALA A 41 1.34 -2.73 3.38
CA ALA A 41 1.27 -4.19 3.32
C ALA A 41 0.01 -4.78 4.00
N ASP A 42 -0.83 -3.95 4.61
CA ASP A 42 -2.07 -4.35 5.28
C ASP A 42 -2.99 -5.17 4.36
N ALA A 43 -3.38 -6.37 4.80
CA ALA A 43 -4.13 -7.33 3.99
C ALA A 43 -5.53 -6.83 3.57
N ARG A 44 -6.04 -5.77 4.19
CA ARG A 44 -7.34 -5.16 3.86
C ARG A 44 -7.25 -4.22 2.66
N LEU A 45 -6.04 -3.86 2.24
CA LEU A 45 -5.81 -2.99 1.09
C LEU A 45 -5.60 -3.82 -0.19
N ASP A 46 -6.52 -3.64 -1.13
CA ASP A 46 -6.42 -4.12 -2.50
C ASP A 46 -6.62 -2.92 -3.45
N PRO A 47 -5.54 -2.27 -3.92
CA PRO A 47 -5.64 -1.10 -4.79
C PRO A 47 -6.41 -1.35 -6.09
N TYR A 48 -6.37 -2.57 -6.64
CA TYR A 48 -7.14 -2.88 -7.84
C TYR A 48 -8.64 -2.80 -7.54
N ARG A 49 -9.07 -3.34 -6.40
CA ARG A 49 -10.47 -3.27 -5.97
C ARG A 49 -10.88 -1.88 -5.49
N ILE A 50 -10.03 -1.19 -4.75
CA ILE A 50 -10.30 0.14 -4.20
C ILE A 50 -10.54 1.17 -5.31
N PHE A 51 -9.76 1.09 -6.40
CA PHE A 51 -9.83 2.03 -7.52
C PHE A 51 -10.59 1.49 -8.75
N ASP A 52 -11.24 0.33 -8.65
CA ASP A 52 -11.88 -0.36 -9.79
C ASP A 52 -10.94 -0.49 -11.01
N ALA A 53 -9.67 -0.77 -10.75
CA ALA A 53 -8.65 -0.89 -11.77
C ALA A 53 -8.53 -2.34 -12.26
N LYS A 54 -8.24 -2.50 -13.55
CA LYS A 54 -7.97 -3.79 -14.18
C LYS A 54 -6.53 -4.23 -13.97
N PRO A 55 -6.25 -5.55 -13.92
CA PRO A 55 -4.89 -6.07 -13.92
C PRO A 55 -4.01 -5.41 -14.99
N GLY A 56 -2.81 -4.98 -14.61
CA GLY A 56 -1.87 -4.31 -15.51
C GLY A 56 -2.03 -2.79 -15.62
N GLN A 57 -3.11 -2.19 -15.09
CA GLN A 57 -3.26 -0.72 -15.06
C GLN A 57 -2.47 -0.04 -13.95
N LEU A 58 -2.18 -0.76 -12.84
CA LEU A 58 -1.48 -0.22 -11.68
C LEU A 58 -0.11 -0.88 -11.51
N PHE A 59 0.91 -0.08 -11.19
CA PHE A 59 2.18 -0.57 -10.66
C PHE A 59 2.16 -0.45 -9.13
N ILE A 60 2.05 -1.56 -8.41
CA ILE A 60 1.85 -1.52 -6.96
C ILE A 60 3.17 -1.79 -6.22
N VAL A 61 3.54 -0.87 -5.33
CA VAL A 61 4.61 -1.04 -4.33
C VAL A 61 3.95 -1.14 -2.96
N ARG A 62 4.19 -2.24 -2.23
CA ARG A 62 3.62 -2.46 -0.89
C ARG A 62 4.70 -2.70 0.14
N ASN A 63 4.67 -1.95 1.22
CA ASN A 63 5.48 -2.19 2.42
C ASN A 63 4.71 -1.74 3.67
N ALA A 64 5.13 -2.17 4.86
CA ALA A 64 4.46 -1.78 6.10
C ALA A 64 4.52 -0.25 6.27
N GLY A 65 3.35 0.39 6.37
CA GLY A 65 3.25 1.84 6.55
C GLY A 65 3.58 2.66 5.32
N ASN A 66 3.51 2.13 4.09
CA ASN A 66 3.68 2.90 2.84
C ASN A 66 4.91 3.83 2.84
N ILE A 67 6.03 3.35 3.38
CA ILE A 67 7.26 4.13 3.51
C ILE A 67 7.98 4.26 2.17
N ALA A 68 8.52 5.44 1.89
CA ALA A 68 9.37 5.68 0.72
C ALA A 68 10.83 5.34 1.00
N ASP A 69 11.11 4.08 1.36
CA ASP A 69 12.47 3.57 1.53
C ASP A 69 13.20 3.45 0.17
N GLU A 70 14.47 3.03 0.19
CA GLU A 70 15.28 2.99 -1.03
C GLU A 70 14.77 1.96 -2.04
N LEU A 71 14.18 0.83 -1.58
CA LEU A 71 13.59 -0.16 -2.47
C LEU A 71 12.27 0.31 -3.07
N ALA A 72 11.41 0.98 -2.29
CA ALA A 72 10.20 1.62 -2.81
C ALA A 72 10.54 2.69 -3.83
N MET A 73 11.50 3.56 -3.53
CA MET A 73 12.00 4.59 -4.46
C MET A 73 12.55 3.97 -5.75
N ALA A 74 13.37 2.93 -5.66
CA ALA A 74 13.90 2.24 -6.84
C ALA A 74 12.79 1.59 -7.66
N SER A 75 11.80 0.98 -7.00
CA SER A 75 10.64 0.36 -7.66
C SER A 75 9.77 1.39 -8.38
N LEU A 76 9.52 2.56 -7.77
CA LEU A 76 8.79 3.66 -8.39
C LEU A 76 9.56 4.24 -9.59
N ARG A 77 10.89 4.35 -9.51
CA ARG A 77 11.73 4.75 -10.65
C ARG A 77 11.70 3.73 -11.78
N PHE A 78 11.64 2.44 -11.46
CA PHE A 78 11.44 1.39 -12.45
C PHE A 78 10.05 1.49 -13.09
N ALA A 79 8.99 1.79 -12.33
CA ALA A 79 7.66 2.02 -12.89
C ALA A 79 7.68 3.13 -13.98
N ARG A 80 8.51 4.17 -13.80
CA ARG A 80 8.69 5.22 -14.82
C ARG A 80 9.29 4.70 -16.13
N SER A 81 10.20 3.71 -16.09
CA SER A 81 10.73 3.12 -17.33
C SER A 81 9.69 2.30 -18.10
N LEU A 82 8.57 1.96 -17.45
CA LEU A 82 7.40 1.32 -18.06
C LEU A 82 6.37 2.33 -18.59
N GLY A 83 6.63 3.64 -18.46
CA GLY A 83 5.74 4.71 -18.91
C GLY A 83 4.78 5.27 -17.85
N VAL A 84 4.98 4.94 -16.56
CA VAL A 84 4.20 5.57 -15.48
C VAL A 84 4.58 7.03 -15.33
N GLU A 85 3.57 7.90 -15.40
CA GLU A 85 3.72 9.35 -15.28
C GLU A 85 3.14 9.92 -13.99
N GLU A 86 2.39 9.13 -13.21
CA GLU A 86 1.74 9.58 -11.98
C GLU A 86 1.89 8.55 -10.85
N VAL A 87 2.03 9.04 -9.62
CA VAL A 87 2.16 8.20 -8.42
C VAL A 87 1.11 8.58 -7.38
N VAL A 88 0.54 7.58 -6.72
CA VAL A 88 -0.32 7.74 -5.55
C VAL A 88 0.38 7.15 -4.33
N VAL A 89 0.47 7.89 -3.24
CA VAL A 89 0.77 7.36 -1.92
C VAL A 89 -0.54 7.14 -1.19
N LEU A 90 -0.91 5.88 -0.97
CA LEU A 90 -2.17 5.49 -0.34
C LEU A 90 -1.91 5.03 1.10
N GLY A 91 -2.14 5.93 2.05
CA GLY A 91 -2.27 5.62 3.47
C GLY A 91 -3.64 5.03 3.80
N HIS A 92 -3.85 4.60 5.05
CA HIS A 92 -5.14 4.08 5.49
C HIS A 92 -5.41 4.24 6.98
N SER A 93 -6.69 4.15 7.37
CA SER A 93 -7.13 4.10 8.76
C SER A 93 -6.63 2.84 9.47
N ASP A 94 -6.44 2.92 10.80
CA ASP A 94 -6.04 1.79 11.63
C ASP A 94 -4.74 1.10 11.16
N CYS A 95 -3.72 1.92 10.80
CA CYS A 95 -2.44 1.43 10.31
C CYS A 95 -1.53 0.98 11.46
N GLY A 96 -1.28 -0.34 11.54
CA GLY A 96 -0.43 -0.93 12.58
C GLY A 96 1.02 -0.41 12.57
N ALA A 97 1.58 -0.05 11.42
CA ALA A 97 2.94 0.52 11.33
C ALA A 97 3.01 1.94 11.93
N VAL A 98 1.99 2.75 11.68
CA VAL A 98 1.87 4.10 12.26
C VAL A 98 1.62 4.00 13.77
N GLN A 99 0.76 3.08 14.20
CA GLN A 99 0.53 2.82 15.62
C GLN A 99 1.82 2.37 16.34
N ALA A 100 2.58 1.45 15.73
CA ALA A 100 3.88 1.02 16.27
C ALA A 100 4.88 2.19 16.37
N ALA A 101 4.90 3.07 15.37
CA ALA A 101 5.73 4.27 15.36
C ALA A 101 5.35 5.25 16.48
N LEU A 102 4.05 5.52 16.68
CA LEU A 102 3.53 6.38 17.75
C LEU A 102 3.85 5.82 19.15
N ASN A 103 3.75 4.50 19.31
CA ASN A 103 3.97 3.82 20.59
C ASN A 103 5.45 3.51 20.88
N GLY A 104 6.35 3.76 19.93
CA GLY A 104 7.78 3.46 20.09
C GLY A 104 8.07 1.97 20.24
N VAL A 105 7.41 1.13 19.44
CA VAL A 105 7.62 -0.33 19.49
C VAL A 105 8.97 -0.69 18.87
N ASP A 106 9.82 -1.37 19.65
CA ASP A 106 11.14 -1.84 19.23
C ASP A 106 11.07 -3.00 18.21
N GLY A 107 12.14 -3.16 17.44
CA GLY A 107 12.32 -4.28 16.51
C GLY A 107 11.77 -4.04 15.11
N PHE A 108 11.20 -2.85 14.87
CA PHE A 108 10.67 -2.42 13.56
C PHE A 108 11.29 -1.13 13.04
N ASP A 109 12.46 -0.73 13.56
CA ASP A 109 13.08 0.58 13.30
C ASP A 109 13.17 0.97 11.82
N PRO A 110 13.50 0.07 10.86
CA PRO A 110 13.49 0.43 9.44
C PRO A 110 12.12 0.88 8.91
N ILE A 111 11.03 0.47 9.58
CA ILE A 111 9.65 0.88 9.30
C ILE A 111 9.25 2.08 10.16
N THR A 112 9.48 2.02 11.47
CA THR A 112 8.98 3.03 12.41
C THR A 112 9.77 4.33 12.38
N THR A 113 11.08 4.30 12.16
CA THR A 113 11.92 5.52 12.15
C THR A 113 11.53 6.50 11.03
N PRO A 114 11.33 6.06 9.77
CA PRO A 114 10.83 6.95 8.71
C PRO A 114 9.47 7.58 9.05
N ILE A 115 8.56 6.80 9.65
CA ILE A 115 7.23 7.26 10.04
C ILE A 115 7.34 8.29 11.17
N GLN A 116 8.08 8.00 12.24
CA GLN A 116 8.31 8.92 13.35
C GLN A 116 8.89 10.28 12.90
N THR A 117 9.76 10.25 11.88
CA THR A 117 10.32 11.47 11.28
C THR A 117 9.22 12.35 10.66
N HIS A 118 8.17 11.75 10.08
CA HIS A 118 7.03 12.50 9.54
C HIS A 118 6.08 13.01 10.62
N LEU A 119 5.94 12.27 11.72
CA LEU A 119 4.97 12.57 12.78
C LEU A 119 5.45 13.59 13.80
N SER A 120 6.68 14.09 13.67
CA SER A 120 7.25 15.08 14.60
C SER A 120 6.37 16.34 14.68
N GLY A 121 5.67 16.52 15.81
CA GLY A 121 4.73 17.63 16.02
C GLY A 121 3.30 17.41 15.51
N THR A 122 2.94 16.18 15.14
CA THR A 122 1.58 15.80 14.71
C THR A 122 0.71 15.34 15.90
N SER A 123 -0.60 15.32 15.68
CA SER A 123 -1.61 14.73 16.58
C SER A 123 -1.25 13.31 17.03
N GLN A 124 -1.65 12.94 18.25
CA GLN A 124 -1.59 11.55 18.73
C GLN A 124 -2.77 10.71 18.25
N ASP A 125 -3.73 11.31 17.54
CA ASP A 125 -4.78 10.55 16.86
C ASP A 125 -4.17 9.70 15.73
N LEU A 126 -4.47 8.39 15.74
CA LEU A 126 -3.89 7.44 14.80
C LEU A 126 -4.30 7.71 13.35
N THR A 127 -5.53 8.16 13.12
CA THR A 127 -6.05 8.41 11.78
C THR A 127 -5.39 9.65 11.19
N GLU A 128 -5.34 10.73 11.97
CA GLU A 128 -4.66 11.96 11.58
C GLU A 128 -3.16 11.73 11.36
N ALA A 129 -2.50 10.98 12.24
CA ALA A 129 -1.10 10.60 12.07
C ALA A 129 -0.87 9.78 10.79
N ALA A 130 -1.73 8.81 10.49
CA ALA A 130 -1.60 8.00 9.29
C ALA A 130 -1.82 8.82 8.00
N ALA A 131 -2.78 9.76 8.00
CA ALA A 131 -2.99 10.67 6.89
C ALA A 131 -1.79 11.63 6.71
N ALA A 132 -1.30 12.23 7.79
CA ALA A 132 -0.13 13.10 7.77
C ALA A 132 1.12 12.36 7.27
N HIS A 133 1.32 11.10 7.68
CA HIS A 133 2.40 10.26 7.20
C HIS A 133 2.32 10.01 5.69
N ALA A 134 1.12 9.75 5.15
CA ALA A 134 0.91 9.61 3.70
C ALA A 134 1.23 10.91 2.94
N GLN A 135 0.77 12.06 3.44
CA GLN A 135 1.08 13.38 2.86
C GLN A 135 2.59 13.67 2.88
N ALA A 136 3.25 13.45 4.01
CA ALA A 136 4.70 13.68 4.14
C ALA A 136 5.51 12.76 3.22
N THR A 137 5.10 11.49 3.10
CA THR A 137 5.69 10.54 2.16
C THR A 137 5.53 11.01 0.72
N ALA A 138 4.33 11.46 0.32
CA ALA A 138 4.10 12.00 -1.02
C ALA A 138 4.98 13.23 -1.28
N GLY A 139 5.09 14.15 -0.32
CA GLY A 139 5.98 15.31 -0.40
C GLY A 139 7.43 14.93 -0.71
N ARG A 140 8.00 13.98 0.03
CA ARG A 140 9.36 13.47 -0.21
C ARG A 140 9.52 12.82 -1.59
N LEU A 141 8.49 12.13 -2.07
CA LEU A 141 8.52 11.51 -3.40
C LEU A 141 8.48 12.56 -4.52
N ARG A 142 7.69 13.64 -4.39
CA ARG A 142 7.63 14.74 -5.37
C ARG A 142 9.02 15.32 -5.65
N GLU A 143 9.78 15.55 -4.58
CA GLU A 143 11.15 16.09 -4.66
C GLU A 143 12.15 15.16 -5.37
N ARG A 144 11.90 13.85 -5.35
CA ARG A 144 12.88 12.82 -5.78
C ARG A 144 12.53 12.09 -7.08
N LEU A 145 11.26 12.08 -7.47
CA LEU A 145 10.76 11.34 -8.63
C LEU A 145 10.59 12.19 -9.88
N GLY A 146 10.36 13.50 -9.76
CA GLY A 146 10.17 14.38 -10.92
C GLY A 146 8.92 14.08 -11.75
N VAL A 147 7.89 13.53 -11.11
CA VAL A 147 6.54 13.29 -11.65
C VAL A 147 5.49 13.72 -10.62
N PRO A 148 4.25 13.99 -11.02
CA PRO A 148 3.14 14.17 -10.09
C PRO A 148 3.05 13.01 -9.08
N VAL A 149 2.96 13.37 -7.81
CA VAL A 149 2.69 12.42 -6.72
C VAL A 149 1.52 12.96 -5.90
N GLN A 150 0.46 12.17 -5.78
CA GLN A 150 -0.71 12.51 -4.99
C GLN A 150 -0.76 11.72 -3.68
N ALA A 151 -1.19 12.36 -2.60
CA ALA A 151 -1.47 11.68 -1.34
C ALA A 151 -2.96 11.33 -1.25
N ALA A 152 -3.26 10.10 -0.88
CA ALA A 152 -4.61 9.60 -0.67
C ALA A 152 -4.70 8.79 0.63
N PHE A 153 -5.89 8.74 1.20
CA PHE A 153 -6.19 8.06 2.45
C PHE A 153 -7.40 7.16 2.31
N TYR A 154 -7.21 5.86 2.52
CA TYR A 154 -8.28 4.88 2.47
C TYR A 154 -8.87 4.63 3.86
N ARG A 155 -10.17 4.86 4.03
CA ARG A 155 -10.91 4.50 5.24
C ARG A 155 -11.39 3.06 5.12
N VAL A 156 -10.67 2.15 5.76
CA VAL A 156 -10.89 0.69 5.67
C VAL A 156 -12.31 0.32 6.09
N GLU A 157 -12.85 1.00 7.08
CA GLU A 157 -14.18 0.81 7.65
C GLU A 157 -15.33 1.31 6.75
N GLU A 158 -15.05 2.26 5.85
CA GLU A 158 -16.04 2.84 4.94
C GLU A 158 -15.90 2.36 3.49
N GLY A 159 -14.71 1.93 3.11
CA GLY A 159 -14.34 1.69 1.71
C GLY A 159 -14.11 2.97 0.89
N SER A 160 -13.98 4.13 1.55
CA SER A 160 -13.84 5.44 0.89
C SER A 160 -12.38 5.86 0.75
N VAL A 161 -12.06 6.59 -0.33
CA VAL A 161 -10.74 7.22 -0.53
C VAL A 161 -10.89 8.74 -0.45
N GLN A 162 -10.11 9.36 0.43
CA GLN A 162 -9.96 10.81 0.54
C GLN A 162 -8.63 11.23 -0.09
N TRP A 163 -8.66 12.17 -1.03
CA TRP A 163 -7.45 12.81 -1.57
C TRP A 163 -7.01 13.94 -0.64
N LEU A 164 -5.71 14.01 -0.35
CA LEU A 164 -5.15 14.84 0.73
C LEU A 164 -4.36 16.07 0.23
N ASP A 165 -4.45 16.37 -1.06
CA ASP A 165 -3.73 17.46 -1.72
C ASP A 165 -4.62 18.67 -2.04
#